data_AF-A0A8J7PMN1-F1
#
_entry.id   AF-A0A8J7PMN1-F1
#
_cell.length_a   1.000
_cell.length_b   1.000
_cell.length_c   1.000
_cell.angle_alpha   90.00
_cell.angle_beta   90.00
_cell.angle_gamma   90.00
#
_symmetry.space_group_name_H-M   'P 1'
#
loop_
_entity.id
_entity.type
_entity.pdbx_description
1 polymer ?
#
loop_
_entity_poly.entity_id
_entity_poly.type
_entity_poly.pdbx_seq_one_letter_code
_entity_poly.pdbx_strand_id
1 'polypeptide(L)'
;MKLPNAENAVVDIAKLRDYCLSDEHPRGKHKARVFAAALGLTADHAGELQAALWQAATTEEATATNADEHGQRYVLDFTMERAAGSARVRSSWIV
;
A
#
# COMPACT_ATOMS: atom_id res chain seq x y z
N MET A 1 15.51 7.72 -4.04
CA MET A 1 15.00 8.99 -4.60
C MET A 1 13.57 9.19 -4.15
N LYS A 2 13.03 10.40 -4.09
CA LYS A 2 11.58 10.59 -3.86
C LYS A 2 10.74 10.07 -5.03
N LEU A 3 9.51 9.66 -4.75
CA LEU A 3 8.53 9.37 -5.79
C LEU A 3 8.21 10.66 -6.55
N PRO A 4 8.31 10.68 -7.89
CA PRO A 4 7.95 11.87 -8.66
C PRO A 4 6.45 12.21 -8.52
N ASN A 5 6.11 13.50 -8.42
CA ASN A 5 4.74 14.01 -8.29
C ASN A 5 3.95 13.35 -7.13
N ALA A 6 4.62 13.01 -6.03
CA ALA A 6 4.03 12.28 -4.90
C ALA A 6 2.81 12.98 -4.29
N GLU A 7 2.73 14.30 -4.34
CA GLU A 7 1.59 15.09 -3.89
C GLU A 7 0.30 14.79 -4.67
N ASN A 8 0.43 14.28 -5.90
CA ASN A 8 -0.67 13.84 -6.76
C ASN A 8 -0.91 12.33 -6.69
N ALA A 9 -0.28 11.61 -5.74
CA ALA A 9 -0.42 10.17 -5.59
C ALA A 9 -1.88 9.78 -5.32
N VAL A 10 -2.41 8.89 -6.15
CA VAL A 10 -3.78 8.37 -6.00
C VAL A 10 -3.73 6.99 -5.35
N VAL A 11 -4.40 6.86 -4.21
CA VAL A 11 -4.64 5.57 -3.54
C VAL A 11 -6.14 5.29 -3.56
N ASP A 12 -6.58 4.44 -4.47
CA ASP A 12 -7.99 4.08 -4.59
C ASP A 12 -8.45 3.26 -3.37
N ILE A 13 -9.39 3.82 -2.61
CA ILE A 13 -9.95 3.19 -1.41
C ILE A 13 -10.66 1.87 -1.72
N ALA A 14 -11.31 1.75 -2.89
CA ALA A 14 -12.00 0.52 -3.28
C ALA A 14 -10.98 -0.61 -3.51
N LYS A 15 -9.83 -0.31 -4.12
CA LYS A 15 -8.74 -1.29 -4.27
C LYS A 15 -8.19 -1.77 -2.92
N LEU A 16 -8.20 -0.92 -1.89
CA LEU A 16 -7.79 -1.33 -0.55
C LEU A 16 -8.87 -2.18 0.13
N ARG A 17 -10.10 -1.68 0.20
CA ARG A 17 -11.23 -2.32 0.90
C ARG A 17 -11.67 -3.62 0.22
N ASP A 18 -11.91 -3.56 -1.09
CA ASP A 18 -12.61 -4.60 -1.84
C ASP A 18 -11.63 -5.63 -2.45
N TYR A 19 -10.31 -5.35 -2.40
CA TYR A 19 -9.26 -6.26 -2.87
C TYR A 19 -8.17 -6.52 -1.83
N CYS A 20 -7.37 -5.52 -1.42
CA CYS A 20 -6.19 -5.78 -0.58
C CYS A 20 -6.54 -6.31 0.83
N LEU A 21 -7.63 -5.80 1.41
CA LEU A 21 -8.09 -6.09 2.77
C LEU A 21 -9.37 -6.93 2.80
N SER A 22 -9.86 -7.36 1.63
CA SER A 22 -11.01 -8.26 1.51
C SER A 22 -10.57 -9.72 1.67
N ASP A 23 -11.12 -10.40 2.67
CA ASP A 23 -10.98 -11.84 2.91
C ASP A 23 -11.85 -12.69 1.97
N GLU A 24 -12.90 -12.09 1.39
CA GLU A 24 -13.75 -12.72 0.39
C GLU A 24 -13.16 -12.68 -1.04
N HIS A 25 -12.31 -11.69 -1.35
CA HIS A 25 -11.81 -11.52 -2.71
C HIS A 25 -10.93 -12.73 -3.13
N PRO A 26 -11.22 -13.40 -4.27
CA PRO A 26 -10.56 -14.66 -4.68
C PRO A 26 -9.02 -14.60 -4.67
N ARG A 27 -8.45 -13.48 -5.13
CA ARG A 27 -7.01 -13.18 -5.10
C ARG A 27 -6.54 -12.36 -3.89
N GLY A 28 -7.31 -11.35 -3.49
CA GLY A 28 -7.00 -10.41 -2.42
C GLY A 28 -6.90 -11.04 -1.02
N LYS A 29 -7.69 -12.09 -0.76
CA LYS A 29 -7.77 -12.77 0.54
C LYS A 29 -6.43 -13.17 1.17
N HIS A 30 -5.44 -13.52 0.35
CA HIS A 30 -4.11 -13.89 0.86
C HIS A 30 -3.36 -12.69 1.44
N LYS A 31 -3.56 -11.48 0.89
CA LYS A 31 -3.04 -10.22 1.44
C LYS A 31 -3.81 -9.83 2.68
N ALA A 32 -5.15 -9.90 2.62
CA ALA A 32 -6.02 -9.60 3.74
C ALA A 32 -5.65 -10.43 4.97
N ARG A 33 -5.39 -11.73 4.80
CA ARG A 33 -4.92 -12.61 5.89
C ARG A 33 -3.62 -12.15 6.53
N VAL A 34 -2.64 -11.70 5.74
CA VAL A 34 -1.34 -11.22 6.25
C VAL A 34 -1.50 -9.88 6.97
N PHE A 35 -2.28 -8.97 6.39
CA PHE A 35 -2.62 -7.69 7.02
C PHE A 35 -3.35 -7.87 8.35
N ALA A 36 -4.34 -8.77 8.40
CA ALA A 36 -5.05 -9.10 9.62
C ALA A 36 -4.13 -9.73 10.68
N ALA A 37 -3.28 -10.68 10.28
CA ALA A 37 -2.39 -11.36 11.23
C ALA A 37 -1.27 -10.46 11.79
N ALA A 38 -0.67 -9.60 10.97
CA ALA A 38 0.49 -8.80 11.37
C ALA A 38 0.11 -7.44 11.96
N LEU A 39 -1.00 -6.86 11.50
CA LEU A 39 -1.39 -5.49 11.83
C LEU A 39 -2.84 -5.40 12.32
N GLY A 40 -3.62 -6.47 12.32
CA GLY A 40 -5.06 -6.41 12.65
C GLY A 40 -5.89 -5.59 11.66
N LEU A 41 -5.38 -5.39 10.44
CA LEU A 41 -6.08 -4.62 9.40
C LEU A 41 -7.12 -5.50 8.68
N THR A 42 -8.31 -4.93 8.51
CA THR A 42 -9.47 -5.51 7.81
C THR A 42 -10.02 -4.47 6.82
N ALA A 43 -11.03 -4.84 6.03
CA ALA A 43 -11.69 -3.90 5.10
C ALA A 43 -12.16 -2.60 5.76
N ASP A 44 -12.60 -2.64 7.02
CA ASP A 44 -13.02 -1.46 7.80
C ASP A 44 -11.89 -0.45 8.04
N HIS A 45 -10.65 -0.92 7.98
CA HIS A 45 -9.45 -0.12 8.20
C HIS A 45 -8.83 0.41 6.90
N ALA A 46 -9.53 0.30 5.77
CA ALA A 46 -9.02 0.72 4.47
C ALA A 46 -8.57 2.19 4.44
N GLY A 47 -9.27 3.08 5.15
CA GLY A 47 -8.89 4.50 5.25
C GLY A 47 -7.57 4.72 5.99
N GLU A 48 -7.28 3.90 7.01
CA GLU A 48 -6.02 3.94 7.75
C GLU A 48 -4.85 3.52 6.86
N LEU A 49 -5.00 2.43 6.12
CA LEU A 49 -3.99 1.97 5.15
C LEU A 49 -3.82 2.98 4.00
N GLN A 50 -4.91 3.63 3.57
CA GLN A 50 -4.86 4.68 2.53
C GLN A 50 -3.98 5.85 2.97
N ALA A 51 -4.23 6.38 4.18
CA ALA A 51 -3.46 7.48 4.73
C ALA A 51 -1.98 7.12 4.89
N ALA A 52 -1.68 5.92 5.41
CA ALA A 52 -0.31 5.44 5.57
C ALA A 52 0.42 5.30 4.22
N LEU A 53 -0.24 4.78 3.19
CA LEU A 53 0.32 4.68 1.83
C LEU A 53 0.59 6.05 1.21
N TRP A 54 -0.34 6.99 1.35
CA TRP A 54 -0.17 8.35 0.82
C TRP A 54 0.95 9.10 1.53
N GLN A 55 1.02 8.98 2.86
CA GLN A 55 2.13 9.53 3.63
C GLN A 55 3.47 8.93 3.19
N ALA A 56 3.54 7.59 3.08
CA ALA A 56 4.77 6.93 2.64
C ALA A 56 5.18 7.34 1.22
N ALA A 57 4.24 7.56 0.30
CA ALA A 57 4.52 8.07 -1.04
C ALA A 57 5.22 9.43 -1.04
N THR A 58 4.86 10.30 -0.10
CA THR A 58 5.40 11.66 0.01
C THR A 58 6.66 11.76 0.87
N THR A 59 6.83 10.86 1.85
CA THR A 59 7.94 10.93 2.82
C THR A 59 9.07 9.95 2.56
N GLU A 60 8.82 8.77 2.01
CA GLU A 60 9.83 7.71 1.92
C GLU A 60 10.70 7.81 0.66
N GLU A 61 11.82 7.11 0.70
CA GLU A 61 12.62 6.88 -0.50
C GLU A 61 12.01 5.75 -1.35
N ALA A 62 11.84 6.05 -2.63
CA ALA A 62 11.45 5.10 -3.65
C ALA A 62 12.66 4.66 -4.48
N THR A 63 12.58 3.42 -4.97
CA THR A 63 13.53 2.83 -5.92
C THR A 63 12.81 2.61 -7.24
N ALA A 64 13.37 3.19 -8.32
CA ALA A 64 12.90 2.93 -9.67
C ALA A 64 13.17 1.45 -10.03
N THR A 65 12.18 0.82 -10.65
CA THR A 65 12.26 -0.57 -11.11
C THR A 65 12.06 -0.62 -12.62
N ASN A 66 11.19 -1.49 -13.13
CA ASN A 66 10.95 -1.62 -14.56
C ASN A 66 10.04 -0.50 -15.07
N ALA A 67 10.37 0.02 -16.25
CA ALA A 67 9.46 0.82 -17.05
C ALA A 67 8.84 -0.05 -18.15
N ASP A 68 7.58 0.22 -18.49
CA ASP A 68 6.93 -0.33 -19.67
C ASP A 68 6.06 0.73 -20.36
N GLU A 69 5.21 0.31 -21.29
CA GLU A 69 4.30 1.19 -22.04
C GLU A 69 3.34 1.99 -21.15
N HIS A 70 3.14 1.59 -19.89
CA HIS A 70 2.25 2.28 -18.95
C HIS A 70 2.98 3.28 -18.04
N GLY A 71 4.31 3.35 -18.09
CA GLY A 71 5.11 4.29 -17.31
C GLY A 71 6.24 3.65 -16.51
N GLN A 72 6.87 4.44 -15.66
CA GLN A 72 7.96 4.00 -14.79
C GLN A 72 7.40 3.48 -13.46
N ARG A 73 7.75 2.25 -13.08
CA ARG A 73 7.38 1.71 -11.76
C ARG A 73 8.39 2.08 -10.69
N TYR A 74 7.87 2.39 -9.51
CA TYR A 74 8.62 2.66 -8.30
C TYR A 74 8.15 1.75 -7.17
N VAL A 75 9.09 1.35 -6.32
CA VAL A 75 8.80 0.59 -5.10
C VAL A 75 9.32 1.37 -3.91
N LEU A 76 8.51 1.45 -2.86
CA LEU A 76 8.91 1.98 -1.57
C LEU A 76 8.42 1.08 -0.45
N ASP A 77 9.16 1.10 0.66
CA ASP A 77 8.87 0.33 1.85
C ASP A 77 8.74 1.29 3.03
N PHE A 78 7.77 1.04 3.90
CA PHE A 78 7.58 1.77 5.16
C PHE A 78 7.18 0.81 6.26
N THR A 79 7.42 1.19 7.52
CA THR A 79 6.93 0.43 8.67
C THR A 79 5.59 0.99 9.11
N MET A 80 4.60 0.12 9.28
CA MET A 80 3.32 0.47 9.87
C MET A 80 3.23 -0.15 11.26
N GLU A 81 2.83 0.65 12.23
CA GLU A 81 2.67 0.24 13.63
C GLU A 81 1.21 0.37 14.03
N ARG A 82 0.67 -0.67 14.65
CA ARG A 82 -0.69 -0.72 15.22
C ARG A 82 -0.65 -1.42 16.56
N ALA A 83 -1.72 -1.31 17.34
CA ALA A 83 -1.85 -2.01 18.61
C ALA A 83 -1.68 -3.53 18.49
N ALA A 84 -2.06 -4.11 17.34
CA ALA A 84 -1.92 -5.54 17.07
C ALA A 84 -0.48 -5.96 16.71
N GLY A 85 0.38 -5.05 16.27
CA GLY A 85 1.73 -5.37 15.84
C GLY A 85 2.37 -4.32 14.94
N SER A 86 3.60 -4.60 14.51
CA SER A 86 4.37 -3.80 13.58
C SER A 86 4.80 -4.64 12.39
N ALA A 87 4.70 -4.10 11.18
CA ALA A 87 5.09 -4.79 9.97
C ALA A 87 5.62 -3.81 8.92
N ARG A 88 6.59 -4.29 8.13
CA ARG A 88 7.07 -3.57 6.94
C ARG A 88 6.12 -3.80 5.78
N VAL A 89 5.59 -2.73 5.22
CA VAL A 89 4.68 -2.71 4.08
C VAL A 89 5.44 -2.23 2.84
N ARG A 90 5.34 -3.01 1.76
CA ARG A 90 5.85 -2.65 0.43
C ARG A 90 4.71 -2.16 -0.45
N SER A 91 4.89 -1.02 -1.08
CA SER A 91 3.96 -0.48 -2.07
C SER A 91 4.64 -0.26 -3.42
N SER A 92 3.86 -0.34 -4.50
CA SER A 92 4.33 -0.14 -5.86
C SER A 92 3.49 0.92 -6.54
N TRP A 93 4.17 1.87 -7.17
CA TRP A 93 3.60 3.05 -7.80
C TRP A 93 3.99 3.08 -9.27
N ILE A 94 3.15 3.67 -10.10
CA ILE A 94 3.44 3.90 -11.51
C ILE A 94 3.28 5.39 -11.77
N VAL A 95 4.27 5.97 -12.46
CA VAL A 95 4.31 7.37 -12.88
C VAL A 95 4.47 7.42 -14.39
#